data_AF-A0AAX1J8N3-F1
#
_entry.id   AF-A0AAX1J8N3-F1
#
_cell.length_a   1.000
_cell.length_b   1.000
_cell.length_c   1.000
_cell.angle_alpha   90.00
_cell.angle_beta   90.00
_cell.angle_gamma   90.00
#
_symmetry.space_group_name_H-M   'P 1'
#
loop_
_entity.id
_entity.type
_entity.pdbx_description
1 polymer ?
#
loop_
_entity_poly.entity_id
_entity_poly.type
_entity_poly.pdbx_seq_one_letter_code
_entity_poly.pdbx_strand_id
1 'polypeptide(L)'
;MELMLPTDSMFLFAESRERPLHVGGLSLFEPPKGAGRKFVRRFYKGLVANNEFQPTFRRRPATIGGGIAQLAWAYDDEVDTDYHVRRSALPSPGRVRDLLELTSRLHTSLLDRHRPLWELHVVEGLKDGRFAIYTKMHHALIDGVSAMKLMQRTLSPDPEDTTVRAMWSLPRPPRPQFAGSPSRWAALAKAAGSVAGLGSSTLKLARAALVEQQLTLPFVAPHTMFNVKIGGARRCAAQSWSLERIKGVKQAAGVTVNDAVLAMCAGALRSYLIEQSALPETPLIAMVPVSLRAEKDADSGGNMVGSVLCNLATHVEDPAQRIQIVSESMRGNKEVLSQLPRTQVLAWSALNMAPLTLTGVPGFLATVPPPFNIVISNVPGPAQPLYYAGARLDGSYPLSNIPDGQALNITLVNNAGNLDFGLVGCRRSVPHLQRLLTHLEDALTDLERAVGV
;
A
#
# COMPACT_ATOMS: atom_id res chain seq x y z
N MET A 1 -3.29 -29.48 -6.91
CA MET A 1 -3.43 -28.72 -5.65
C MET A 1 -2.07 -28.60 -4.99
N GLU A 2 -1.83 -27.50 -4.26
CA GLU A 2 -0.57 -27.23 -3.56
C GLU A 2 -0.87 -26.65 -2.17
N LEU A 3 -0.13 -27.04 -1.12
CA LEU A 3 -0.29 -26.42 0.20
C LEU A 3 0.06 -24.92 0.17
N MET A 4 -0.79 -24.09 0.78
CA MET A 4 -0.52 -22.67 0.93
C MET A 4 0.62 -22.43 1.94
N LEU A 5 1.31 -21.30 1.80
CA LEU A 5 2.15 -20.81 2.89
C LEU A 5 1.26 -20.36 4.06
N PRO A 6 1.68 -20.54 5.32
CA PRO A 6 0.90 -20.10 6.48
C PRO A 6 0.54 -18.61 6.45
N THR A 7 1.43 -17.77 5.93
CA THR A 7 1.17 -16.33 5.77
C THR A 7 0.02 -16.04 4.81
N ASP A 8 -0.09 -16.82 3.74
CA ASP A 8 -1.12 -16.63 2.71
C ASP A 8 -2.51 -17.02 3.25
N SER A 9 -2.58 -18.14 3.97
CA SER A 9 -3.82 -18.60 4.61
C SER A 9 -4.25 -17.67 5.76
N MET A 10 -3.31 -17.04 6.47
CA MET A 10 -3.63 -16.02 7.48
C MET A 10 -4.39 -14.83 6.89
N PHE A 11 -4.03 -14.34 5.68
CA PHE A 11 -4.81 -13.29 5.02
C PHE A 11 -6.23 -13.75 4.69
N LEU A 12 -6.40 -14.98 4.19
CA LEU A 12 -7.75 -15.52 3.90
C LEU A 12 -8.59 -15.70 5.17
N PHE A 13 -7.98 -16.10 6.28
CA PHE A 13 -8.63 -16.26 7.57
C PHE A 13 -8.99 -14.92 8.23
N ALA A 14 -8.11 -13.92 8.10
CA ALA A 14 -8.32 -12.60 8.69
C ALA A 14 -9.35 -11.77 7.92
N GLU A 15 -9.51 -11.99 6.61
CA GLU A 15 -10.44 -11.22 5.78
C GLU A 15 -11.91 -11.42 6.21
N SER A 16 -12.68 -10.32 6.18
CA SER A 16 -14.13 -10.33 6.37
C SER A 16 -14.79 -9.33 5.42
N ARG A 17 -16.13 -9.27 5.43
CA ARG A 17 -16.87 -8.29 4.63
C ARG A 17 -16.49 -6.84 4.97
N GLU A 18 -16.13 -6.57 6.21
CA GLU A 18 -15.73 -5.27 6.75
C GLU A 18 -14.29 -4.90 6.37
N ARG A 19 -13.43 -5.92 6.22
CA ARG A 19 -12.00 -5.79 5.94
C ARG A 19 -11.57 -6.73 4.80
N PRO A 20 -11.93 -6.42 3.54
CA PRO A 20 -11.30 -7.04 2.38
C PRO A 20 -9.78 -6.90 2.46
N LEU A 21 -9.05 -7.98 2.21
CA LEU A 21 -7.58 -8.02 2.26
C LEU A 21 -6.98 -8.16 0.85
N HIS A 22 -7.51 -7.36 -0.08
CA HIS A 22 -6.92 -7.14 -1.39
C HIS A 22 -6.18 -5.79 -1.47
N VAL A 23 -5.17 -5.75 -2.32
CA VAL A 23 -4.59 -4.50 -2.82
C VAL A 23 -5.22 -4.13 -4.14
N GLY A 24 -5.15 -2.85 -4.49
CA GLY A 24 -5.46 -2.39 -5.84
C GLY A 24 -4.48 -1.35 -6.33
N GLY A 25 -4.59 -1.05 -7.61
CA GLY A 25 -3.92 0.07 -8.26
C GLY A 25 -4.87 0.71 -9.25
N LEU A 26 -4.91 2.04 -9.27
CA LEU A 26 -5.63 2.83 -10.26
C LEU A 26 -4.62 3.56 -11.13
N SER A 27 -4.48 3.16 -12.39
CA SER A 27 -3.61 3.82 -13.36
C SER A 27 -4.43 4.61 -14.36
N LEU A 28 -4.03 5.85 -14.64
CA LEU A 28 -4.62 6.71 -15.67
C LEU A 28 -3.68 6.80 -16.86
N PHE A 29 -4.24 6.72 -18.06
CA PHE A 29 -3.50 6.71 -19.30
C PHE A 29 -4.06 7.73 -20.28
N GLU A 30 -3.15 8.47 -20.91
CA GLU A 30 -3.44 9.31 -22.07
C GLU A 30 -3.24 8.50 -23.35
N PRO A 31 -4.28 8.31 -24.17
CA PRO A 31 -4.13 7.64 -25.46
C PRO A 31 -3.11 8.35 -26.37
N PRO A 32 -2.47 7.62 -27.31
CA PRO A 32 -1.63 8.24 -28.33
C PRO A 32 -2.39 9.31 -29.12
N LYS A 33 -1.69 10.36 -29.57
CA LYS A 33 -2.27 11.37 -30.45
C LYS A 33 -2.85 10.70 -31.70
N GLY A 34 -4.09 11.04 -32.04
CA GLY A 34 -4.77 10.48 -33.22
C GLY A 34 -5.29 9.04 -33.06
N ALA A 35 -5.19 8.41 -31.88
CA ALA A 35 -5.63 7.02 -31.67
C ALA A 35 -7.13 6.75 -31.95
N GLY A 36 -7.94 7.81 -31.92
CA GLY A 36 -9.36 7.80 -32.23
C GLY A 36 -10.24 7.15 -31.15
N ARG A 37 -11.57 7.31 -31.29
CA ARG A 37 -12.56 6.89 -30.28
C ARG A 37 -12.61 5.39 -29.99
N LYS A 38 -12.04 4.56 -30.87
CA LYS A 38 -12.02 3.09 -30.74
C LYS A 38 -10.78 2.56 -30.00
N PHE A 39 -9.85 3.43 -29.57
CA PHE A 39 -8.60 3.01 -28.94
C PHE A 39 -8.83 2.08 -27.73
N VAL A 40 -9.61 2.53 -26.74
CA VAL A 40 -9.86 1.74 -25.51
C VAL A 40 -10.52 0.40 -25.81
N ARG A 41 -11.43 0.35 -26.81
CA ARG A 41 -12.04 -0.90 -27.26
C ARG A 41 -11.02 -1.86 -27.89
N ARG A 42 -10.08 -1.35 -28.69
CA ARG A 42 -9.00 -2.17 -29.28
C ARG A 42 -8.02 -2.63 -28.21
N PHE A 43 -7.65 -1.75 -27.28
CA PHE A 43 -6.81 -2.07 -26.14
C PHE A 43 -7.41 -3.20 -25.29
N TYR A 44 -8.69 -3.08 -24.92
CA TYR A 44 -9.42 -4.13 -24.20
C TYR A 44 -9.44 -5.46 -24.96
N LYS A 45 -9.72 -5.43 -26.27
CA LYS A 45 -9.66 -6.65 -27.11
C LYS A 45 -8.27 -7.28 -27.14
N GLY A 46 -7.22 -6.46 -27.19
CA GLY A 46 -5.83 -6.92 -27.11
C GLY A 46 -5.54 -7.59 -25.77
N LEU A 47 -6.02 -7.03 -24.66
CA LEU A 47 -5.89 -7.62 -23.33
C LEU A 47 -6.54 -9.00 -23.26
N VAL A 48 -7.84 -9.11 -23.58
CA VAL A 48 -8.58 -10.38 -23.45
C VAL A 48 -8.15 -11.46 -24.45
N ALA A 49 -7.42 -11.10 -25.52
CA ALA A 49 -6.82 -12.06 -26.43
C ALA A 49 -5.61 -12.82 -25.83
N ASN A 50 -5.07 -12.36 -24.69
CA ASN A 50 -3.98 -13.04 -23.99
C ASN A 50 -4.53 -14.21 -23.16
N ASN A 51 -4.50 -15.42 -23.72
CA ASN A 51 -5.02 -16.63 -23.09
C ASN A 51 -3.96 -17.47 -22.37
N GLU A 52 -2.71 -17.00 -22.31
CA GLU A 52 -1.64 -17.66 -21.56
C GLU A 52 -1.58 -17.12 -20.14
N PHE A 53 -1.84 -17.98 -19.16
CA PHE A 53 -1.85 -17.62 -17.74
C PHE A 53 -0.69 -18.26 -17.00
N GLN A 54 0.15 -17.43 -16.38
CA GLN A 54 1.16 -17.89 -15.43
C GLN A 54 0.48 -18.57 -14.24
N PRO A 55 1.12 -19.56 -13.60
CA PRO A 55 0.52 -20.33 -12.50
C PRO A 55 -0.08 -19.47 -11.39
N THR A 56 0.52 -18.32 -11.07
CA THR A 56 0.00 -17.37 -10.08
C THR A 56 -1.43 -16.92 -10.41
N PHE A 57 -1.74 -16.60 -11.67
CA PHE A 57 -3.06 -16.07 -12.05
C PHE A 57 -4.13 -17.14 -12.26
N ARG A 58 -3.77 -18.41 -12.03
CA ARG A 58 -4.67 -19.57 -12.04
C ARG A 58 -5.02 -20.04 -10.62
N ARG A 59 -4.41 -19.45 -9.58
CA ARG A 59 -4.55 -19.91 -8.18
C ARG A 59 -5.84 -19.41 -7.55
N ARG A 60 -6.65 -20.35 -7.05
CA ARG A 60 -7.79 -20.08 -6.18
C ARG A 60 -7.69 -20.84 -4.84
N PRO A 61 -8.25 -20.31 -3.75
CA PRO A 61 -8.31 -21.02 -2.49
C PRO A 61 -9.06 -22.36 -2.59
N ALA A 62 -8.56 -23.35 -1.87
CA ALA A 62 -9.13 -24.68 -1.77
C ALA A 62 -8.96 -25.24 -0.36
N THR A 63 -9.84 -26.17 -0.01
CA THR A 63 -9.81 -26.91 1.25
C THR A 63 -9.13 -28.26 1.03
N ILE A 64 -8.60 -28.84 2.10
CA ILE A 64 -7.97 -30.18 2.06
C ILE A 64 -8.94 -31.17 2.68
N GLY A 65 -9.19 -32.29 2.01
CA GLY A 65 -9.99 -33.39 2.56
C GLY A 65 -11.41 -33.02 2.99
N GLY A 66 -12.04 -32.04 2.34
CA GLY A 66 -13.39 -31.57 2.69
C GLY A 66 -13.46 -30.72 3.97
N GLY A 67 -12.32 -30.28 4.52
CA GLY A 67 -12.29 -29.38 5.67
C GLY A 67 -12.85 -27.98 5.37
N ILE A 68 -13.06 -27.19 6.42
CA ILE A 68 -13.60 -25.82 6.32
C ILE A 68 -12.51 -24.76 6.07
N ALA A 69 -11.25 -25.06 6.38
CA ALA A 69 -10.15 -24.12 6.27
C ALA A 69 -9.53 -24.15 4.86
N GLN A 70 -9.40 -22.97 4.25
CA GLN A 70 -8.72 -22.78 2.96
C GLN A 70 -7.20 -22.83 3.15
N LEU A 71 -6.65 -24.04 3.14
CA LEU A 71 -5.23 -24.31 3.41
C LEU A 71 -4.42 -24.72 2.17
N ALA A 72 -5.07 -24.85 1.01
CA ALA A 72 -4.42 -25.21 -0.24
C ALA A 72 -4.79 -24.27 -1.39
N TRP A 73 -3.88 -24.13 -2.35
CA TRP A 73 -4.15 -23.57 -3.67
C TRP A 73 -4.65 -24.68 -4.60
N ALA A 74 -5.81 -24.47 -5.22
CA ALA A 74 -6.19 -25.14 -6.46
C ALA A 74 -5.81 -24.27 -7.65
N TYR A 75 -5.69 -24.90 -8.81
CA TYR A 75 -5.34 -24.24 -10.06
C TYR A 75 -6.50 -24.46 -11.03
N ASP A 76 -6.97 -23.37 -11.63
CA ASP A 76 -7.98 -23.46 -12.68
C ASP A 76 -7.28 -23.73 -14.01
N ASP A 77 -7.79 -24.72 -14.75
CA ASP A 77 -7.26 -25.09 -16.07
C ASP A 77 -7.69 -24.12 -17.15
N GLU A 78 -8.91 -23.62 -17.05
CA GLU A 78 -9.47 -22.58 -17.90
C GLU A 78 -9.86 -21.38 -17.04
N VAL A 79 -9.16 -20.25 -17.24
CA VAL A 79 -9.49 -18.99 -16.58
C VAL A 79 -10.56 -18.27 -17.39
N ASP A 80 -11.69 -17.97 -16.76
CA ASP A 80 -12.77 -17.17 -17.33
C ASP A 80 -12.34 -15.69 -17.43
N THR A 81 -11.67 -15.34 -18.55
CA THR A 81 -11.11 -14.01 -18.77
C THR A 81 -12.18 -12.91 -18.71
N ASP A 82 -13.40 -13.16 -19.17
CA ASP A 82 -14.49 -12.17 -19.16
C ASP A 82 -14.98 -11.85 -17.74
N TYR A 83 -14.88 -12.82 -16.82
CA TYR A 83 -15.11 -12.56 -15.39
C TYR A 83 -14.04 -11.64 -14.79
N HIS A 84 -12.77 -11.91 -15.09
CA HIS A 84 -11.63 -11.21 -14.47
C HIS A 84 -11.32 -9.87 -15.13
N VAL A 85 -11.58 -9.71 -16.44
CA VAL A 85 -11.18 -8.55 -17.24
C VAL A 85 -12.43 -7.86 -17.78
N ARG A 86 -12.83 -6.78 -17.10
CA ARG A 86 -14.09 -6.08 -17.38
C ARG A 86 -13.83 -4.74 -18.02
N ARG A 87 -14.69 -4.37 -18.97
CA ARG A 87 -14.76 -3.01 -19.50
C ARG A 87 -15.91 -2.27 -18.84
N SER A 88 -15.62 -1.10 -18.27
CA SER A 88 -16.59 -0.22 -17.62
C SER A 88 -16.56 1.17 -18.27
N ALA A 89 -17.64 1.93 -18.09
CA ALA A 89 -17.71 3.33 -18.51
C ALA A 89 -18.19 4.22 -17.36
N LEU A 90 -17.68 5.44 -17.29
CA LEU A 90 -18.09 6.42 -16.29
C LEU A 90 -19.44 7.06 -16.65
N PRO A 91 -20.29 7.38 -15.66
CA PRO A 91 -21.46 8.22 -15.89
C PRO A 91 -21.03 9.64 -16.32
N SER A 92 -21.92 10.33 -17.03
CA SER A 92 -21.75 11.76 -17.29
C SER A 92 -21.65 12.53 -15.95
N PRO A 93 -20.76 13.52 -15.80
CA PRO A 93 -19.93 14.15 -16.83
C PRO A 93 -18.53 13.55 -17.02
N GLY A 94 -18.20 12.39 -16.43
CA GLY A 94 -16.92 11.72 -16.65
C GLY A 94 -15.71 12.42 -16.04
N ARG A 95 -15.83 12.99 -14.84
CA ARG A 95 -14.72 13.63 -14.12
C ARG A 95 -13.88 12.58 -13.38
N VAL A 96 -12.68 12.98 -12.96
CA VAL A 96 -11.85 12.20 -12.02
C VAL A 96 -12.61 11.85 -10.74
N ARG A 97 -13.51 12.72 -10.26
CA ARG A 97 -14.40 12.42 -9.14
C ARG A 97 -15.28 11.19 -9.39
N ASP A 98 -15.85 11.08 -10.60
CA ASP A 98 -16.76 10.00 -10.98
C ASP A 98 -15.96 8.68 -11.12
N LEU A 99 -14.70 8.76 -11.57
CA LEU A 99 -13.73 7.65 -11.55
C LEU A 99 -13.43 7.17 -10.12
N LEU A 100 -13.07 8.08 -9.22
CA LEU A 100 -12.74 7.74 -7.82
C LEU A 100 -13.94 7.16 -7.07
N GLU A 101 -15.16 7.57 -7.42
CA GLU A 101 -16.39 6.96 -6.90
C GLU A 101 -16.60 5.52 -7.41
N LEU A 102 -16.38 5.26 -8.70
CA LEU A 102 -16.38 3.90 -9.24
C LEU A 102 -15.30 3.05 -8.55
N THR A 103 -14.07 3.54 -8.48
CA THR A 103 -12.95 2.86 -7.83
C THR A 103 -13.25 2.57 -6.36
N SER A 104 -13.87 3.49 -5.62
CA SER A 104 -14.30 3.27 -4.23
C SER A 104 -15.27 2.09 -4.10
N ARG A 105 -16.21 1.96 -5.04
CA ARG A 105 -17.16 0.83 -5.08
C ARG A 105 -16.47 -0.48 -5.42
N LEU A 106 -15.61 -0.46 -6.44
CA LEU A 106 -14.84 -1.64 -6.83
C LEU A 106 -13.93 -2.10 -5.69
N HIS A 107 -13.28 -1.19 -4.98
CA HIS A 107 -12.40 -1.52 -3.85
C HIS A 107 -13.13 -1.98 -2.58
N THR A 108 -14.47 -1.83 -2.52
CA THR A 108 -15.32 -2.27 -1.40
C THR A 108 -15.68 -3.76 -1.48
N SER A 109 -15.75 -4.34 -2.68
CA SER A 109 -16.18 -5.73 -2.87
C SER A 109 -15.05 -6.73 -2.62
N LEU A 110 -15.38 -7.82 -1.92
CA LEU A 110 -14.51 -9.00 -1.80
C LEU A 110 -14.28 -9.62 -3.18
N LEU A 111 -13.13 -10.26 -3.35
CA LEU A 111 -12.88 -11.16 -4.48
C LEU A 111 -13.61 -12.48 -4.24
N ASP A 112 -14.16 -13.06 -5.31
CA ASP A 112 -14.76 -14.40 -5.27
C ASP A 112 -13.68 -15.46 -5.07
N ARG A 113 -13.74 -16.17 -3.94
CA ARG A 113 -12.76 -17.21 -3.58
C ARG A 113 -12.96 -18.53 -4.33
N HIS A 114 -14.02 -18.67 -5.13
CA HIS A 114 -14.20 -19.79 -6.04
C HIS A 114 -13.43 -19.63 -7.35
N ARG A 115 -12.73 -18.50 -7.54
CA ARG A 115 -12.00 -18.14 -8.75
C ARG A 115 -10.60 -17.62 -8.40
N PRO A 116 -9.71 -17.46 -9.39
CA PRO A 116 -8.42 -16.85 -9.17
C PRO A 116 -8.56 -15.45 -8.56
N LEU A 117 -7.75 -15.14 -7.53
CA LEU A 117 -8.00 -13.97 -6.68
C LEU A 117 -7.47 -12.65 -7.26
N TRP A 118 -7.96 -12.25 -8.44
CA TRP A 118 -7.62 -10.99 -9.09
C TRP A 118 -8.73 -10.50 -10.03
N GLU A 119 -8.76 -9.19 -10.29
CA GLU A 119 -9.65 -8.53 -11.26
C GLU A 119 -8.91 -7.38 -11.93
N LEU A 120 -9.27 -7.07 -13.18
CA LEU A 120 -8.83 -5.90 -13.92
C LEU A 120 -10.04 -5.24 -14.59
N HIS A 121 -10.16 -3.92 -14.40
CA HIS A 121 -11.24 -3.11 -14.96
C HIS A 121 -10.64 -2.03 -15.86
N VAL A 122 -10.92 -2.10 -17.16
CA VAL A 122 -10.61 -1.02 -18.12
C VAL A 122 -11.79 -0.05 -18.12
N VAL A 123 -11.55 1.17 -17.65
CA VAL A 123 -12.58 2.20 -17.45
C VAL A 123 -12.42 3.31 -18.49
N GLU A 124 -13.48 3.54 -19.28
CA GLU A 124 -13.54 4.61 -20.28
C GLU A 124 -14.51 5.74 -19.89
N GLY A 125 -14.53 6.82 -20.68
CA GLY A 125 -15.50 7.90 -20.52
C GLY A 125 -15.04 9.06 -19.63
N LEU A 126 -13.73 9.21 -19.38
CA LEU A 126 -13.22 10.46 -18.80
C LEU A 126 -13.35 11.60 -19.82
N LYS A 127 -13.80 12.76 -19.33
CA LYS A 127 -14.08 13.96 -20.14
C LYS A 127 -12.84 14.51 -20.86
N ASP A 128 -11.67 14.32 -20.27
CA ASP A 128 -10.38 14.77 -20.80
C ASP A 128 -9.76 13.80 -21.82
N GLY A 129 -10.47 12.72 -22.17
CA GLY A 129 -10.03 11.74 -23.16
C GLY A 129 -9.09 10.66 -22.63
N ARG A 130 -8.69 10.72 -21.35
CA ARG A 130 -7.96 9.63 -20.70
C ARG A 130 -8.82 8.38 -20.55
N PHE A 131 -8.19 7.25 -20.28
CA PHE A 131 -8.84 6.05 -19.75
C PHE A 131 -8.10 5.57 -18.51
N ALA A 132 -8.74 4.70 -17.73
CA ALA A 132 -8.12 4.17 -16.53
C ALA A 132 -8.11 2.64 -16.52
N ILE A 133 -7.16 2.09 -15.78
CA ILE A 133 -7.11 0.67 -15.44
C ILE A 133 -7.15 0.58 -13.92
N TYR A 134 -8.18 -0.08 -13.38
CA TYR A 134 -8.21 -0.46 -11.98
C TYR A 134 -7.92 -1.95 -11.86
N THR A 135 -6.86 -2.30 -11.16
CA THR A 135 -6.49 -3.69 -10.88
C THR A 135 -6.71 -3.98 -9.41
N LYS A 136 -7.19 -5.18 -9.09
CA LYS A 136 -7.39 -5.69 -7.72
C LYS A 136 -6.77 -7.08 -7.60
N MET A 137 -5.99 -7.34 -6.55
CA MET A 137 -5.40 -8.66 -6.29
C MET A 137 -5.42 -8.95 -4.78
N HIS A 138 -5.74 -10.18 -4.39
CA HIS A 138 -5.77 -10.54 -2.98
C HIS A 138 -4.35 -10.66 -2.39
N HIS A 139 -4.14 -10.23 -1.14
CA HIS A 139 -2.81 -10.25 -0.49
C HIS A 139 -2.21 -11.65 -0.33
N ALA A 140 -3.06 -12.67 -0.17
CA ALA A 140 -2.61 -14.08 -0.16
C ALA A 140 -1.95 -14.50 -1.48
N LEU A 141 -2.27 -13.82 -2.60
CA LEU A 141 -1.71 -14.14 -3.90
C LEU A 141 -0.41 -13.36 -4.17
N ILE A 142 -0.41 -12.07 -3.84
CA ILE A 142 0.67 -11.15 -4.15
C ILE A 142 0.63 -9.95 -3.19
N ASP A 143 1.79 -9.52 -2.71
CA ASP A 143 1.90 -8.30 -1.92
C ASP A 143 1.83 -7.03 -2.78
N GLY A 144 1.60 -5.87 -2.16
CA GLY A 144 1.44 -4.60 -2.87
C GLY A 144 2.66 -4.16 -3.69
N VAL A 145 3.89 -4.38 -3.20
CA VAL A 145 5.11 -4.00 -3.93
C VAL A 145 5.31 -4.91 -5.14
N SER A 146 5.13 -6.22 -4.97
CA SER A 146 5.18 -7.18 -6.06
C SER A 146 4.09 -6.91 -7.10
N ALA A 147 2.89 -6.52 -6.69
CA ALA A 147 1.80 -6.14 -7.59
C ALA A 147 2.15 -4.88 -8.39
N MET A 148 2.71 -3.85 -7.76
CA MET A 148 3.16 -2.64 -8.46
C MET A 148 4.29 -2.92 -9.45
N LYS A 149 5.31 -3.70 -9.05
CA LYS A 149 6.38 -4.14 -9.97
C LYS A 149 5.82 -4.94 -11.14
N LEU A 150 4.84 -5.81 -10.92
CA LEU A 150 4.18 -6.54 -12.00
C LEU A 150 3.47 -5.60 -12.97
N MET A 151 2.69 -4.64 -12.46
CA MET A 151 1.99 -3.66 -13.30
C MET A 151 3.00 -2.83 -14.12
N GLN A 152 4.11 -2.39 -13.52
CA GLN A 152 5.16 -1.66 -14.24
C GLN A 152 5.76 -2.48 -15.39
N ARG A 153 5.89 -3.81 -15.25
CA ARG A 153 6.39 -4.68 -16.32
C ARG A 153 5.44 -4.84 -17.51
N THR A 154 4.17 -4.45 -17.37
CA THR A 154 3.24 -4.38 -18.51
C THR A 154 3.53 -3.18 -19.41
N LEU A 155 4.27 -2.20 -18.89
CA LEU A 155 4.57 -0.94 -19.54
C LEU A 155 5.91 -0.99 -20.28
N SER A 156 6.11 -0.03 -21.18
CA SER A 156 7.32 0.17 -21.98
C SER A 156 7.84 1.60 -21.83
N PRO A 157 9.16 1.84 -21.84
CA PRO A 157 9.70 3.19 -21.95
C PRO A 157 9.59 3.77 -23.38
N ASP A 158 9.32 2.93 -24.37
CA ASP A 158 9.16 3.34 -25.77
C ASP A 158 7.72 3.79 -26.04
N PRO A 159 7.48 5.08 -26.39
CA PRO A 159 6.15 5.58 -26.74
C PRO A 159 5.56 4.94 -28.01
N GLU A 160 6.39 4.38 -28.89
CA GLU A 160 5.94 3.75 -30.13
C GLU A 160 5.62 2.25 -29.96
N ASP A 161 5.87 1.69 -28.77
CA ASP A 161 5.53 0.31 -28.47
C ASP A 161 4.01 0.14 -28.29
N THR A 162 3.39 -0.43 -29.32
CA THR A 162 1.95 -0.69 -29.39
C THR A 162 1.52 -2.04 -28.78
N THR A 163 2.45 -2.79 -28.18
CA THR A 163 2.18 -4.12 -27.63
C THR A 163 1.27 -4.05 -26.39
N VAL A 164 0.22 -4.87 -26.38
CA VAL A 164 -0.65 -5.04 -25.20
C VAL A 164 -0.19 -6.24 -24.38
N ARG A 165 0.54 -6.00 -23.28
CA ARG A 165 1.08 -7.03 -22.38
C ARG A 165 0.19 -7.31 -21.18
N ALA A 166 -0.54 -8.41 -21.20
CA ALA A 166 -1.33 -8.83 -20.05
C ALA A 166 -0.48 -9.17 -18.81
N MET A 167 -0.85 -8.62 -17.65
CA MET A 167 -0.15 -8.87 -16.38
C MET A 167 -0.12 -10.37 -16.00
N TRP A 168 -1.12 -11.14 -16.44
CA TRP A 168 -1.23 -12.55 -16.12
C TRP A 168 -0.37 -13.47 -16.99
N SER A 169 0.13 -12.97 -18.12
CA SER A 169 0.96 -13.74 -19.06
C SER A 169 2.47 -13.53 -18.81
N LEU A 170 2.84 -12.46 -18.09
CA LEU A 170 4.24 -12.09 -17.88
C LEU A 170 5.00 -13.13 -17.03
N PRO A 171 6.11 -13.73 -17.53
CA PRO A 171 6.84 -14.74 -16.79
C PRO A 171 7.39 -14.21 -15.47
N ARG A 172 7.55 -15.07 -14.48
CA ARG A 172 8.20 -14.66 -13.23
C ARG A 172 9.69 -14.44 -13.47
N PRO A 173 10.30 -13.34 -12.98
CA PRO A 173 11.76 -13.22 -12.99
C PRO A 173 12.39 -14.39 -12.22
N PRO A 174 13.54 -14.93 -12.66
CA PRO A 174 14.25 -15.96 -11.92
C PRO A 174 14.58 -15.45 -10.50
N ARG A 175 14.24 -16.24 -9.48
CA ARG A 175 14.65 -15.96 -8.09
C ARG A 175 16.09 -16.46 -7.90
N PRO A 176 17.01 -15.68 -7.31
CA PRO A 176 18.27 -16.24 -6.84
C PRO A 176 17.98 -17.35 -5.83
N GLN A 177 18.49 -18.55 -6.08
CA GLN A 177 18.38 -19.68 -5.16
C GLN A 177 19.25 -19.41 -3.94
N PHE A 178 18.63 -19.19 -2.78
CA PHE A 178 19.37 -19.33 -1.53
C PHE A 178 19.59 -20.82 -1.26
N ALA A 179 20.86 -21.24 -1.27
CA ALA A 179 21.25 -22.59 -0.87
C ALA A 179 20.80 -22.83 0.57
N GLY A 180 20.00 -23.87 0.79
CA GLY A 180 19.45 -24.22 2.10
C GLY A 180 18.12 -23.55 2.42
N SER A 181 17.06 -23.88 1.67
CA SER A 181 15.71 -23.70 2.19
C SER A 181 15.53 -24.72 3.33
N PRO A 182 15.40 -24.30 4.60
CA PRO A 182 15.06 -25.24 5.66
C PRO A 182 13.74 -25.92 5.30
N SER A 183 13.58 -27.17 5.72
CA SER A 183 12.30 -27.86 5.60
C SER A 183 11.21 -26.96 6.17
N ARG A 184 10.05 -26.88 5.51
CA ARG A 184 8.93 -26.02 5.92
C ARG A 184 8.51 -26.30 7.38
N TRP A 185 8.76 -27.51 7.87
CA TRP A 185 8.58 -27.94 9.26
C TRP A 185 9.68 -27.45 10.20
N ALA A 186 10.94 -27.39 9.75
CA ALA A 186 12.05 -26.84 10.53
C ALA A 186 11.92 -25.32 10.75
N ALA A 187 11.34 -24.59 9.80
CA ALA A 187 11.03 -23.16 9.95
C ALA A 187 9.93 -22.92 10.99
N LEU A 188 8.88 -23.74 11.00
CA LEU A 188 7.82 -23.71 12.02
C LEU A 188 8.33 -24.12 13.41
N ALA A 189 9.17 -25.16 13.49
CA ALA A 189 9.80 -25.58 14.74
C ALA A 189 10.74 -24.51 15.30
N LYS A 190 11.48 -23.79 14.45
CA LYS A 190 12.29 -22.63 14.86
C LYS A 190 11.43 -21.46 15.31
N ALA A 191 10.30 -21.18 14.66
CA ALA A 191 9.37 -20.12 15.06
C ALA A 191 8.71 -20.43 16.42
N ALA A 192 8.30 -21.68 16.65
CA ALA A 192 7.77 -22.13 17.95
C ALA A 192 8.86 -22.15 19.04
N GLY A 193 10.08 -22.58 18.71
CA GLY A 193 11.22 -22.61 19.64
C GLY A 193 11.78 -21.22 19.97
N SER A 194 11.62 -20.22 19.10
CA SER A 194 12.07 -18.85 19.36
C SER A 194 11.11 -18.05 20.26
N VAL A 195 9.86 -18.48 20.41
CA VAL A 195 8.94 -17.97 21.45
C VAL A 195 9.38 -18.42 22.84
N ALA A 196 9.96 -19.62 22.97
CA ALA A 196 10.51 -20.12 24.24
C ALA A 196 11.85 -19.47 24.64
N GLY A 197 12.55 -18.84 23.68
CA GLY A 197 13.86 -18.19 23.90
C GLY A 197 13.79 -16.70 24.23
N LEU A 198 12.60 -16.07 24.20
CA LEU A 198 12.39 -14.68 24.62
C LEU A 198 12.33 -14.61 26.16
N GLY A 199 13.48 -14.83 26.79
CA GLY A 199 13.65 -14.60 28.22
C GLY A 199 13.41 -13.14 28.60
N SER A 200 13.07 -12.91 29.86
CA SER A 200 12.86 -11.57 30.46
C SER A 200 14.06 -10.63 30.33
N SER A 201 15.26 -11.18 30.09
CA SER A 201 16.52 -10.45 29.87
C SER A 201 16.62 -9.76 28.50
N THR A 202 16.14 -10.38 27.42
CA THR A 202 16.12 -9.75 26.08
C THR A 202 15.09 -8.63 26.01
N LEU A 203 13.96 -8.80 26.70
CA LEU A 203 12.94 -7.76 26.84
C LEU A 203 13.45 -6.57 27.65
N LYS A 204 14.23 -6.80 28.73
CA LYS A 204 14.85 -5.75 29.54
C LYS A 204 15.96 -5.00 28.79
N LEU A 205 16.80 -5.69 28.02
CA LEU A 205 17.85 -5.07 27.20
C LEU A 205 17.26 -4.27 26.04
N ALA A 206 16.23 -4.79 25.36
CA ALA A 206 15.49 -4.05 24.36
C ALA A 206 14.82 -2.82 24.95
N ARG A 207 14.22 -2.92 26.15
CA ARG A 207 13.58 -1.80 26.86
C ARG A 207 14.60 -0.76 27.34
N ALA A 208 15.77 -1.16 27.83
CA ALA A 208 16.83 -0.24 28.25
C ALA A 208 17.42 0.51 27.05
N ALA A 209 17.73 -0.19 25.95
CA ALA A 209 18.18 0.44 24.71
C ALA A 209 17.10 1.34 24.07
N LEU A 210 15.81 0.95 24.16
CA LEU A 210 14.69 1.76 23.67
C LEU A 210 14.45 3.05 24.47
N VAL A 211 14.55 2.96 25.80
CA VAL A 211 14.29 4.09 26.70
C VAL A 211 15.48 5.05 26.73
N GLU A 212 16.72 4.55 26.58
CA GLU A 212 17.92 5.38 26.55
C GLU A 212 18.20 6.03 25.17
N GLN A 213 17.64 5.50 24.06
CA GLN A 213 17.89 6.01 22.70
C GLN A 213 16.70 6.75 22.04
N GLN A 214 15.77 7.32 22.80
CA GLN A 214 14.67 8.19 22.30
C GLN A 214 13.83 7.59 21.15
N LEU A 215 13.70 6.26 21.08
CA LEU A 215 12.87 5.63 20.06
C LEU A 215 11.39 5.98 20.26
N THR A 216 10.67 6.20 19.17
CA THR A 216 9.20 6.28 19.22
C THR A 216 8.65 4.91 19.62
N LEU A 217 8.21 4.79 20.87
CA LEU A 217 7.74 3.53 21.43
C LEU A 217 6.41 3.11 20.78
N PRO A 218 6.19 1.81 20.52
CA PRO A 218 4.86 1.31 20.18
C PRO A 218 3.92 1.48 21.37
N PHE A 219 2.61 1.57 21.10
CA PHE A 219 1.55 1.68 22.11
C PHE A 219 1.50 3.02 22.88
N VAL A 220 2.12 4.07 22.35
CA VAL A 220 1.98 5.44 22.87
C VAL A 220 1.16 6.33 21.94
N ALA A 221 0.68 5.78 20.82
CA ALA A 221 -0.14 6.52 19.87
C ALA A 221 -1.51 6.83 20.49
N PRO A 222 -2.06 8.04 20.32
CA PRO A 222 -3.36 8.41 20.88
C PRO A 222 -4.49 7.58 20.27
N HIS A 223 -5.58 7.37 21.02
CA HIS A 223 -6.82 6.91 20.41
C HIS A 223 -7.40 8.02 19.52
N THR A 224 -7.71 7.69 18.27
CA THR A 224 -8.27 8.64 17.30
C THR A 224 -9.38 7.99 16.49
N MET A 225 -10.09 8.80 15.71
CA MET A 225 -11.08 8.32 14.73
C MET A 225 -10.48 7.35 13.69
N PHE A 226 -9.16 7.30 13.53
CA PHE A 226 -8.48 6.35 12.64
C PHE A 226 -8.32 4.96 13.26
N ASN A 227 -8.44 4.80 14.58
CA ASN A 227 -8.12 3.54 15.27
C ASN A 227 -9.35 2.82 15.84
N VAL A 228 -10.41 2.77 15.02
CA VAL A 228 -11.72 2.23 15.38
C VAL A 228 -12.07 0.98 14.56
N LYS A 229 -13.13 0.26 14.97
CA LYS A 229 -13.73 -0.76 14.10
C LYS A 229 -14.29 -0.13 12.84
N ILE A 230 -14.03 -0.75 11.69
CA ILE A 230 -14.42 -0.19 10.39
C ILE A 230 -15.61 -0.96 9.79
N GLY A 231 -16.30 -0.32 8.84
CA GLY A 231 -17.24 -1.01 7.96
C GLY A 231 -16.58 -1.35 6.62
N GLY A 232 -17.24 -2.19 5.81
CA GLY A 232 -16.73 -2.66 4.51
C GLY A 232 -16.68 -1.62 3.40
N ALA A 233 -17.47 -0.54 3.50
CA ALA A 233 -17.49 0.51 2.49
C ALA A 233 -16.18 1.31 2.48
N ARG A 234 -15.59 1.47 1.30
CA ARG A 234 -14.37 2.25 1.09
C ARG A 234 -14.68 3.59 0.44
N ARG A 235 -13.83 4.57 0.72
CA ARG A 235 -13.66 5.77 -0.08
C ARG A 235 -12.21 5.81 -0.53
N CYS A 236 -12.00 6.03 -1.82
CA CYS A 236 -10.69 6.21 -2.42
C CYS A 236 -10.56 7.67 -2.84
N ALA A 237 -9.41 8.25 -2.56
CA ALA A 237 -9.02 9.57 -3.06
C ALA A 237 -7.61 9.45 -3.63
N ALA A 238 -7.32 10.15 -4.72
CA ALA A 238 -6.01 10.09 -5.35
C ALA A 238 -5.67 11.40 -6.03
N GLN A 239 -4.40 11.77 -6.00
CA GLN A 239 -3.86 12.96 -6.64
C GLN A 239 -2.34 12.83 -6.82
N SER A 240 -1.80 13.56 -7.79
CA SER A 240 -0.39 13.65 -8.09
C SER A 240 0.16 15.02 -7.66
N TRP A 241 1.37 15.04 -7.12
CA TRP A 241 2.12 16.27 -6.86
C TRP A 241 3.45 16.25 -7.59
N SER A 242 3.94 17.43 -7.97
CA SER A 242 5.27 17.55 -8.59
C SER A 242 6.35 17.09 -7.62
N LEU A 243 7.19 16.16 -8.06
CA LEU A 243 8.36 15.71 -7.31
C LEU A 243 9.37 16.85 -7.16
N GLU A 244 9.40 17.79 -8.09
CA GLU A 244 10.27 18.99 -8.03
C GLU A 244 9.90 19.87 -6.83
N ARG A 245 8.62 20.17 -6.62
CA ARG A 245 8.13 20.94 -5.46
C ARG A 245 8.57 20.30 -4.15
N ILE A 246 8.35 19.00 -4.01
CA ILE A 246 8.75 18.23 -2.83
C ILE A 246 10.28 18.24 -2.65
N LYS A 247 11.05 18.15 -3.74
CA LYS A 247 12.51 18.26 -3.71
C LYS A 247 12.98 19.67 -3.32
N GLY A 248 12.26 20.72 -3.70
CA GLY A 248 12.51 22.09 -3.25
C GLY A 248 12.38 22.21 -1.74
N VAL A 249 11.26 21.75 -1.16
CA VAL A 249 11.07 21.70 0.30
C VAL A 249 12.16 20.89 0.98
N LYS A 250 12.46 19.70 0.46
CA LYS A 250 13.55 18.85 0.95
C LYS A 250 14.88 19.61 1.04
N GLN A 251 15.28 20.28 -0.04
CA GLN A 251 16.56 20.98 -0.14
C GLN A 251 16.63 22.14 0.85
N ALA A 252 15.61 22.99 0.87
CA ALA A 252 15.55 24.15 1.75
C ALA A 252 15.48 23.77 3.24
N ALA A 253 14.78 22.69 3.59
CA ALA A 253 14.68 22.21 4.97
C ALA A 253 15.89 21.36 5.43
N GLY A 254 16.77 20.93 4.52
CA GLY A 254 17.89 20.04 4.85
C GLY A 254 17.49 18.61 5.25
N VAL A 255 16.36 18.10 4.72
CA VAL A 255 15.79 16.79 5.09
C VAL A 255 15.78 15.80 3.90
N THR A 256 15.20 14.61 4.06
CA THR A 256 15.00 13.68 2.93
C THR A 256 13.64 13.88 2.24
N VAL A 257 13.47 13.34 1.02
CA VAL A 257 12.17 13.41 0.31
C VAL A 257 11.07 12.76 1.15
N ASN A 258 11.36 11.63 1.79
CA ASN A 258 10.39 10.94 2.65
C ASN A 258 10.00 11.78 3.86
N ASP A 259 10.92 12.56 4.43
CA ASP A 259 10.61 13.44 5.56
C ASP A 259 9.68 14.58 5.14
N ALA A 260 9.94 15.21 3.99
CA ALA A 260 9.07 16.25 3.42
C ALA A 260 7.65 15.70 3.13
N VAL A 261 7.56 14.50 2.58
CA VAL A 261 6.29 13.81 2.33
C VAL A 261 5.55 13.46 3.63
N LEU A 262 6.26 12.96 4.65
CA LEU A 262 5.67 12.68 5.96
C LEU A 262 5.19 13.95 6.64
N ALA A 263 5.93 15.06 6.54
CA ALA A 263 5.54 16.36 7.07
C ALA A 263 4.32 16.95 6.34
N MET A 264 4.24 16.77 5.01
CA MET A 264 3.08 17.11 4.20
C MET A 264 1.85 16.30 4.65
N CYS A 265 1.98 14.98 4.80
CA CYS A 265 0.92 14.14 5.36
C CYS A 265 0.53 14.56 6.78
N ALA A 266 1.50 14.91 7.63
CA ALA A 266 1.26 15.34 9.00
C ALA A 266 0.45 16.64 9.06
N GLY A 267 0.80 17.65 8.24
CA GLY A 267 0.03 18.88 8.11
C GLY A 267 -1.40 18.61 7.65
N ALA A 268 -1.55 17.75 6.63
CA ALA A 268 -2.86 17.40 6.10
C ALA A 268 -3.75 16.67 7.13
N LEU A 269 -3.18 15.72 7.86
CA LEU A 269 -3.87 14.97 8.91
C LEU A 269 -4.23 15.88 10.09
N ARG A 270 -3.35 16.82 10.47
CA ARG A 270 -3.64 17.84 11.49
C ARG A 270 -4.85 18.68 11.08
N SER A 271 -4.82 19.29 9.90
CA SER A 271 -5.92 20.14 9.41
C SER A 271 -7.23 19.37 9.28
N TYR A 272 -7.18 18.14 8.78
CA TYR A 272 -8.36 17.28 8.70
C TYR A 272 -8.93 16.94 10.09
N LEU A 273 -8.08 16.58 11.06
CA LEU A 273 -8.54 16.26 12.42
C LEU A 273 -9.07 17.49 13.15
N ILE A 274 -8.51 18.68 12.93
CA ILE A 274 -9.05 19.95 13.45
C ILE A 274 -10.45 20.19 12.86
N GLU A 275 -10.61 20.02 11.54
CA GLU A 275 -11.91 20.16 10.87
C GLU A 275 -12.97 19.20 11.45
N GLN A 276 -12.56 18.00 11.84
CA GLN A 276 -13.43 17.02 12.49
C GLN A 276 -13.59 17.22 14.02
N SER A 277 -12.97 18.26 14.59
CA SER A 277 -12.91 18.48 16.06
C SER A 277 -12.38 17.25 16.82
N ALA A 278 -11.38 16.58 16.25
CA ALA A 278 -10.89 15.28 16.67
C ALA A 278 -9.35 15.20 16.75
N LEU A 279 -8.65 16.35 16.72
CA LEU A 279 -7.20 16.38 16.88
C LEU A 279 -6.82 16.03 18.34
N PRO A 280 -6.01 14.99 18.58
CA PRO A 280 -5.52 14.67 19.91
C PRO A 280 -4.47 15.70 20.41
N GLU A 281 -4.31 15.81 21.72
CA GLU A 281 -3.26 16.63 22.35
C GLU A 281 -1.84 16.11 22.06
N THR A 282 -1.69 14.79 21.94
CA THR A 282 -0.43 14.13 21.60
C THR A 282 -0.32 13.85 20.09
N PRO A 283 0.89 13.74 19.53
CA PRO A 283 1.06 13.53 18.09
C PRO A 283 0.49 12.21 17.59
N LEU A 284 0.04 12.20 16.34
CA LEU A 284 -0.15 10.96 15.60
C LEU A 284 1.20 10.25 15.38
N ILE A 285 1.17 8.92 15.44
CA ILE A 285 2.30 8.05 15.09
C ILE A 285 1.97 7.34 13.77
N ALA A 286 2.84 7.47 12.77
CA ALA A 286 2.75 6.74 11.52
C ALA A 286 3.64 5.50 11.52
N MET A 287 3.13 4.36 11.04
CA MET A 287 3.98 3.25 10.62
C MET A 287 4.45 3.49 9.18
N VAL A 288 5.76 3.51 8.99
CA VAL A 288 6.42 3.73 7.71
C VAL A 288 7.22 2.48 7.34
N PRO A 289 6.76 1.69 6.35
CA PRO A 289 7.52 0.56 5.84
C PRO A 289 8.86 1.02 5.25
N VAL A 290 9.94 0.32 5.58
CA VAL A 290 11.29 0.58 5.07
C VAL A 290 11.87 -0.69 4.44
N SER A 291 12.58 -0.52 3.32
CA SER A 291 13.27 -1.65 2.70
C SER A 291 14.46 -2.07 3.55
N LEU A 292 14.59 -3.37 3.84
CA LEU A 292 15.76 -3.94 4.53
C LEU A 292 16.83 -4.46 3.55
N ARG A 293 16.69 -4.13 2.26
CA ARG A 293 17.61 -4.58 1.21
C ARG A 293 18.84 -3.70 1.18
N ALA A 294 20.01 -4.31 1.01
CA ALA A 294 21.19 -3.58 0.55
C ALA A 294 21.00 -3.23 -0.94
N GLU A 295 21.59 -2.12 -1.40
CA GLU A 295 21.46 -1.66 -2.79
C GLU A 295 21.82 -2.73 -3.83
N LYS A 296 22.75 -3.64 -3.49
CA LYS A 296 23.19 -4.75 -4.35
C LYS A 296 22.17 -5.88 -4.53
N ASP A 297 21.10 -5.91 -3.72
CA ASP A 297 20.10 -6.99 -3.69
C ASP A 297 18.72 -6.54 -4.23
N ALA A 298 18.62 -5.36 -4.86
CA ALA A 298 17.35 -4.74 -5.26
C ALA A 298 16.49 -5.62 -6.20
N ASP A 299 17.11 -6.46 -7.02
CA ASP A 299 16.46 -7.35 -7.99
C ASP A 299 16.19 -8.76 -7.44
N SER A 300 16.66 -9.09 -6.25
CA SER A 300 16.36 -10.36 -5.59
C SER A 300 14.91 -10.33 -5.06
N GLY A 301 14.05 -11.23 -5.55
CA GLY A 301 12.65 -11.30 -5.14
C GLY A 301 12.46 -11.83 -3.70
N GLY A 302 11.64 -11.16 -2.89
CA GLY A 302 11.27 -11.55 -1.51
C GLY A 302 10.80 -10.37 -0.64
N ASN A 303 9.81 -10.57 0.25
CA ASN A 303 9.30 -9.52 1.14
C ASN A 303 10.22 -9.33 2.35
N MET A 304 11.24 -8.50 2.21
CA MET A 304 12.10 -8.05 3.31
C MET A 304 11.85 -6.58 3.60
N VAL A 305 10.70 -6.31 4.21
CA VAL A 305 10.24 -4.96 4.56
C VAL A 305 10.15 -4.87 6.08
N GLY A 306 10.90 -3.96 6.68
CA GLY A 306 10.77 -3.60 8.09
C GLY A 306 9.82 -2.42 8.25
N SER A 307 9.55 -2.01 9.48
CA SER A 307 8.73 -0.83 9.78
C SER A 307 9.43 0.09 10.78
N VAL A 308 9.40 1.38 10.49
CA VAL A 308 9.73 2.46 11.42
C VAL A 308 8.42 3.07 11.94
N LEU A 309 8.38 3.44 13.22
CA LEU A 309 7.33 4.32 13.74
C LEU A 309 7.81 5.76 13.61
N CYS A 310 6.94 6.69 13.23
CA CYS A 310 7.30 8.09 13.02
C CYS A 310 6.36 8.96 13.82
N ASN A 311 6.91 9.82 14.67
CA ASN A 311 6.17 10.90 15.28
C ASN A 311 5.85 11.95 14.19
N LEU A 312 4.57 12.11 13.85
CA LEU A 312 4.13 13.06 12.83
C LEU A 312 4.08 14.51 13.35
N ALA A 313 4.31 14.74 14.65
CA ALA A 313 4.27 16.07 15.26
C ALA A 313 2.97 16.85 14.95
N THR A 314 1.83 16.16 14.87
CA THR A 314 0.54 16.78 14.53
C THR A 314 0.00 17.73 15.59
N HIS A 315 0.59 17.76 16.79
CA HIS A 315 0.29 18.74 17.83
C HIS A 315 1.00 20.08 17.58
N VAL A 316 2.04 20.11 16.74
CA VAL A 316 2.81 21.31 16.39
C VAL A 316 2.14 22.05 15.23
N GLU A 317 1.86 23.33 15.45
CA GLU A 317 1.23 24.21 14.47
C GLU A 317 2.20 24.65 13.37
N ASP A 318 3.39 25.11 13.75
CA ASP A 318 4.42 25.62 12.84
C ASP A 318 4.93 24.52 11.87
N PRO A 319 4.74 24.68 10.55
CA PRO A 319 5.24 23.74 9.54
C PRO A 319 6.77 23.55 9.57
N ALA A 320 7.55 24.60 9.85
CA ALA A 320 9.01 24.53 9.90
C ALA A 320 9.49 23.67 11.08
N GLN A 321 8.88 23.83 12.25
CA GLN A 321 9.19 22.97 13.40
C GLN A 321 8.72 21.53 13.16
N ARG A 322 7.52 21.35 12.60
CA ARG A 322 6.94 20.03 12.33
C ARG A 322 7.82 19.19 11.40
N ILE A 323 8.34 19.76 10.30
CA ILE A 323 9.21 19.00 9.38
C ILE A 323 10.54 18.58 10.03
N GLN A 324 11.11 19.40 10.91
CA GLN A 324 12.33 19.04 11.63
C GLN A 324 12.09 17.89 12.61
N ILE A 325 11.03 17.97 13.44
CA ILE A 325 10.67 16.88 14.38
C ILE A 325 10.41 15.56 13.64
N VAL A 326 9.70 15.62 12.50
CA VAL A 326 9.45 14.45 11.66
C VAL A 326 10.77 13.86 11.12
N SER A 327 11.68 14.71 10.63
CA SER A 327 12.98 14.26 10.11
C SER A 327 13.86 13.65 11.21
N GLU A 328 13.92 14.28 12.39
CA GLU A 328 14.64 13.77 13.55
C GLU A 328 14.09 12.43 14.02
N SER A 329 12.77 12.29 14.13
CA SER A 329 12.10 11.02 14.47
C SER A 329 12.46 9.92 13.47
N MET A 330 12.40 10.20 12.16
CA MET A 330 12.77 9.23 11.14
C MET A 330 14.26 8.87 11.18
N ARG A 331 15.14 9.84 11.42
CA ARG A 331 16.59 9.64 11.49
C ARG A 331 16.96 8.75 12.67
N GLY A 332 16.53 9.11 13.88
CA GLY A 332 16.81 8.34 15.09
C GLY A 332 16.29 6.90 14.99
N ASN A 333 15.04 6.73 14.56
CA ASN A 333 14.47 5.38 14.44
C ASN A 333 15.15 4.54 13.35
N LYS A 334 15.58 5.14 12.22
CA LYS A 334 16.36 4.43 11.18
C LYS A 334 17.75 4.06 11.67
N GLU A 335 18.41 4.96 12.40
CA GLU A 335 19.75 4.72 12.95
C GLU A 335 19.75 3.48 13.85
N VAL A 336 18.81 3.40 14.79
CA VAL A 336 18.69 2.22 15.66
C VAL A 336 18.38 0.97 14.85
N LEU A 337 17.42 1.01 13.93
CA LEU A 337 17.10 -0.17 13.11
C LEU A 337 18.29 -0.64 12.25
N SER A 338 19.15 0.28 11.81
CA SER A 338 20.34 -0.06 11.01
C SER A 338 21.41 -0.82 11.80
N GLN A 339 21.42 -0.67 13.13
CA GLN A 339 22.33 -1.36 14.04
C GLN A 339 21.82 -2.76 14.43
N LEU A 340 20.54 -3.05 14.20
CA LEU A 340 19.94 -4.32 14.57
C LEU A 340 20.15 -5.40 13.48
N PRO A 341 20.39 -6.67 13.87
CA PRO A 341 20.30 -7.79 12.95
C PRO A 341 18.94 -7.83 12.24
N ARG A 342 18.92 -8.22 10.96
CA ARG A 342 17.69 -8.28 10.14
C ARG A 342 16.54 -9.06 10.79
N THR A 343 16.84 -10.17 11.48
CA THR A 343 15.84 -10.97 12.19
C THR A 343 15.16 -10.20 13.32
N GLN A 344 15.90 -9.33 14.02
CA GLN A 344 15.36 -8.48 15.08
C GLN A 344 14.50 -7.36 14.50
N VAL A 345 14.89 -6.75 13.37
CA VAL A 345 14.06 -5.75 12.68
C VAL A 345 12.73 -6.37 12.21
N LEU A 346 12.76 -7.60 11.69
CA LEU A 346 11.55 -8.33 11.32
C LEU A 346 10.68 -8.67 12.53
N ALA A 347 11.28 -9.15 13.62
CA ALA A 347 10.56 -9.41 14.87
C ALA A 347 9.92 -8.15 15.45
N TRP A 348 10.63 -7.02 15.43
CA TRP A 348 10.14 -5.71 15.84
C TRP A 348 8.94 -5.26 14.98
N SER A 349 9.06 -5.40 13.67
CA SER A 349 7.98 -5.05 12.73
C SER A 349 6.75 -5.93 12.95
N ALA A 350 6.95 -7.22 13.22
CA ALA A 350 5.87 -8.14 13.58
C ALA A 350 5.21 -7.76 14.91
N LEU A 351 5.97 -7.33 15.92
CA LEU A 351 5.46 -6.86 17.20
C LEU A 351 4.56 -5.62 17.04
N ASN A 352 4.94 -4.67 16.18
CA ASN A 352 4.11 -3.49 15.89
C ASN A 352 2.78 -3.85 15.21
N MET A 353 2.76 -4.91 14.39
CA MET A 353 1.57 -5.36 13.67
C MET A 353 0.70 -6.34 14.46
N ALA A 354 1.28 -7.07 15.43
CA ALA A 354 0.58 -8.09 16.21
C ALA A 354 -0.74 -7.60 16.86
N PRO A 355 -0.82 -6.39 17.43
CA PRO A 355 -2.08 -5.86 17.99
C PRO A 355 -3.23 -5.81 16.99
N LEU A 356 -2.95 -5.61 15.70
CA LEU A 356 -3.99 -5.55 14.67
C LEU A 356 -4.70 -6.90 14.48
N THR A 357 -4.06 -8.00 14.88
CA THR A 357 -4.66 -9.35 14.89
C THR A 357 -5.65 -9.56 16.05
N LEU A 358 -5.53 -8.76 17.11
CA LEU A 358 -6.37 -8.84 18.31
C LEU A 358 -7.59 -7.93 18.25
N THR A 359 -7.80 -7.22 17.15
CA THR A 359 -8.91 -6.28 16.94
C THR A 359 -10.30 -6.91 16.97
N GLY A 360 -10.37 -8.24 16.78
CA GLY A 360 -11.58 -9.03 16.96
C GLY A 360 -11.98 -9.22 18.43
N VAL A 361 -11.04 -9.07 19.38
CA VAL A 361 -11.30 -9.22 20.82
C VAL A 361 -12.19 -8.05 21.30
N PRO A 362 -13.34 -8.32 21.93
CA PRO A 362 -14.23 -7.28 22.45
C PRO A 362 -13.48 -6.32 23.38
N GLY A 363 -13.70 -5.01 23.21
CA GLY A 363 -13.08 -3.96 24.03
C GLY A 363 -11.63 -3.60 23.68
N PHE A 364 -10.88 -4.46 22.96
CA PHE A 364 -9.45 -4.27 22.71
C PHE A 364 -9.11 -2.90 22.09
N LEU A 365 -9.79 -2.52 21.01
CA LEU A 365 -9.56 -1.24 20.32
C LEU A 365 -9.92 0.00 21.17
N ALA A 366 -10.76 -0.17 22.20
CA ALA A 366 -11.20 0.92 23.05
C ALA A 366 -10.30 1.10 24.29
N THR A 367 -9.59 0.05 24.71
CA THR A 367 -8.81 0.06 25.96
C THR A 367 -7.31 0.01 25.76
N VAL A 368 -6.84 -0.58 24.66
CA VAL A 368 -5.41 -0.72 24.36
C VAL A 368 -5.00 0.38 23.39
N PRO A 369 -4.05 1.26 23.77
CA PRO A 369 -3.51 2.26 22.87
C PRO A 369 -3.02 1.62 21.58
N PRO A 370 -3.33 2.19 20.40
CA PRO A 370 -2.87 1.63 19.14
C PRO A 370 -1.33 1.64 19.06
N PRO A 371 -0.71 0.67 18.37
CA PRO A 371 0.74 0.71 18.14
C PRO A 371 1.15 1.90 17.26
N PHE A 372 0.26 2.34 16.37
CA PHE A 372 0.38 3.50 15.48
C PHE A 372 -1.01 3.90 14.97
N ASN A 373 -1.18 5.17 14.57
CA ASN A 373 -2.47 5.70 14.13
C ASN A 373 -2.77 5.40 12.65
N ILE A 374 -1.74 5.41 11.82
CA ILE A 374 -1.88 5.38 10.36
C ILE A 374 -0.66 4.69 9.71
N VAL A 375 -0.88 4.07 8.56
CA VAL A 375 0.21 3.60 7.69
C VAL A 375 0.45 4.60 6.57
N ILE A 376 1.69 5.03 6.40
CA ILE A 376 2.14 5.85 5.28
C ILE A 376 3.26 5.09 4.56
N SER A 377 2.98 4.65 3.33
CA SER A 377 3.90 3.80 2.56
C SER A 377 4.35 4.48 1.27
N ASN A 378 5.66 4.51 1.04
CA ASN A 378 6.26 4.93 -0.22
C ASN A 378 6.80 3.71 -0.97
N VAL A 379 6.18 3.38 -2.11
CA VAL A 379 6.56 2.26 -2.97
C VAL A 379 7.45 2.77 -4.11
N PRO A 380 8.55 2.08 -4.47
CA PRO A 380 9.35 2.45 -5.62
C PRO A 380 8.53 2.45 -6.92
N GLY A 381 8.71 3.51 -7.69
CA GLY A 381 8.05 3.71 -8.98
C GLY A 381 9.01 4.11 -10.09
N PRO A 382 8.56 4.13 -11.35
CA PRO A 382 9.42 4.48 -12.48
C PRO A 382 9.90 5.94 -12.38
N ALA A 383 11.19 6.15 -12.65
CA ALA A 383 11.80 7.48 -12.69
C ALA A 383 11.60 8.20 -14.03
N GLN A 384 11.25 7.45 -15.08
CA GLN A 384 11.01 7.96 -16.43
C GLN A 384 9.55 7.71 -16.85
N PRO A 385 9.01 8.48 -17.80
CA PRO A 385 7.69 8.23 -18.36
C PRO A 385 7.60 6.81 -18.94
N LEU A 386 6.46 6.14 -18.72
CA LEU A 386 6.17 4.82 -19.25
C LEU A 386 4.86 4.84 -20.05
N TYR A 387 4.72 3.87 -20.94
CA TYR A 387 3.61 3.77 -21.90
C TYR A 387 3.03 2.36 -21.90
N TYR A 388 1.74 2.24 -22.19
CA TYR A 388 1.06 0.97 -22.40
C TYR A 388 0.37 0.97 -23.77
N ALA A 389 0.91 0.20 -24.72
CA ALA A 389 0.45 0.18 -26.09
C ALA A 389 0.38 1.60 -26.69
N GLY A 390 1.47 2.36 -26.48
CA GLY A 390 1.63 3.77 -26.83
C GLY A 390 0.87 4.78 -25.96
N ALA A 391 -0.02 4.35 -25.06
CA ALA A 391 -0.71 5.28 -24.16
C ALA A 391 0.17 5.66 -22.98
N ARG A 392 0.40 6.97 -22.76
CA ARG A 392 1.27 7.48 -21.68
C ARG A 392 0.63 7.23 -20.32
N LEU A 393 1.38 6.64 -19.39
CA LEU A 393 0.98 6.56 -17.98
C LEU A 393 1.05 7.96 -17.37
N ASP A 394 -0.12 8.52 -17.09
CA ASP A 394 -0.27 9.87 -16.56
C ASP A 394 -0.38 9.88 -15.02
N GLY A 395 -0.95 8.82 -14.45
CA GLY A 395 -1.01 8.62 -13.00
C GLY A 395 -1.03 7.14 -12.61
N SER A 396 -0.45 6.79 -11.47
CA SER A 396 -0.41 5.45 -10.91
C SER A 396 -0.66 5.51 -9.40
N TYR A 397 -1.89 5.27 -8.98
CA TYR A 397 -2.32 5.46 -7.60
C TYR A 397 -2.50 4.10 -6.88
N PRO A 398 -1.60 3.72 -5.96
CA PRO A 398 -1.72 2.49 -5.20
C PRO A 398 -2.84 2.59 -4.16
N LEU A 399 -3.67 1.55 -4.05
CA LEU A 399 -4.81 1.49 -3.14
C LEU A 399 -4.63 0.30 -2.19
N SER A 400 -4.22 0.58 -0.96
CA SER A 400 -3.94 -0.44 0.05
C SER A 400 -5.21 -0.97 0.71
N ASN A 401 -5.09 -2.11 1.38
CA ASN A 401 -6.11 -2.58 2.32
C ASN A 401 -6.10 -1.76 3.62
N ILE A 402 -7.23 -1.75 4.32
CA ILE A 402 -7.38 -1.19 5.66
C ILE A 402 -7.99 -2.23 6.60
N PRO A 403 -7.28 -2.70 7.64
CA PRO A 403 -7.83 -3.58 8.68
C PRO A 403 -8.58 -2.77 9.75
N ASP A 404 -9.24 -3.49 10.67
CA ASP A 404 -9.78 -2.87 11.89
C ASP A 404 -8.67 -2.17 12.68
N GLY A 405 -9.00 -1.04 13.29
CA GLY A 405 -8.03 -0.21 14.00
C GLY A 405 -7.14 0.63 13.09
N GLN A 406 -7.32 0.60 11.76
CA GLN A 406 -6.59 1.41 10.78
C GLN A 406 -7.53 1.91 9.69
N ALA A 407 -8.40 2.86 10.03
CA ALA A 407 -9.47 3.34 9.15
C ALA A 407 -9.00 4.19 7.96
N LEU A 408 -7.72 4.56 7.91
CA LEU A 408 -7.08 5.32 6.84
C LEU A 408 -5.71 4.73 6.51
N ASN A 409 -5.40 4.66 5.23
CA ASN A 409 -4.07 4.35 4.71
C ASN A 409 -3.70 5.36 3.62
N ILE A 410 -2.44 5.80 3.63
CA ILE A 410 -1.85 6.63 2.57
C ILE A 410 -0.72 5.82 1.94
N THR A 411 -0.85 5.52 0.66
CA THR A 411 0.22 4.88 -0.12
C THR A 411 0.57 5.76 -1.30
N LEU A 412 1.84 5.87 -1.61
CA LEU A 412 2.32 6.69 -2.71
C LEU A 412 3.40 5.97 -3.52
N VAL A 413 3.56 6.40 -4.75
CA VAL A 413 4.54 5.84 -5.69
C VAL A 413 5.09 6.94 -6.58
N ASN A 414 6.35 6.82 -6.97
CA ASN A 414 6.93 7.73 -7.95
C ASN A 414 6.36 7.44 -9.36
N ASN A 415 6.05 8.47 -10.12
CA ASN A 415 5.68 8.34 -11.52
C ASN A 415 6.35 9.45 -12.33
N ALA A 416 7.51 9.13 -12.91
CA ALA A 416 8.37 10.09 -13.59
C ALA A 416 8.66 11.32 -12.71
N GLY A 417 8.18 12.50 -13.13
CA GLY A 417 8.33 13.76 -12.41
C GLY A 417 7.30 14.00 -11.30
N ASN A 418 6.40 13.06 -11.03
CA ASN A 418 5.33 13.19 -10.04
C ASN A 418 5.45 12.18 -8.91
N LEU A 419 4.85 12.51 -7.78
CA LEU A 419 4.55 11.60 -6.68
C LEU A 419 3.03 11.40 -6.62
N ASP A 420 2.60 10.16 -6.86
CA ASP A 420 1.19 9.80 -6.98
C ASP A 420 0.69 9.19 -5.67
N PHE A 421 -0.26 9.85 -5.01
CA PHE A 421 -0.85 9.41 -3.75
C PHE A 421 -2.17 8.71 -3.99
N GLY A 422 -2.34 7.54 -3.38
CA GLY A 422 -3.61 6.86 -3.20
C GLY A 422 -3.97 6.76 -1.72
N LEU A 423 -5.14 7.29 -1.38
CA LEU A 423 -5.70 7.28 -0.04
C LEU A 423 -6.89 6.31 -0.02
N VAL A 424 -6.89 5.38 0.92
CA VAL A 424 -8.00 4.47 1.15
C VAL A 424 -8.51 4.67 2.57
N GLY A 425 -9.78 5.05 2.70
CA GLY A 425 -10.43 5.27 3.98
C GLY A 425 -11.71 4.45 4.14
N CYS A 426 -12.03 4.09 5.37
CA CYS A 426 -13.36 3.58 5.70
C CYS A 426 -14.38 4.71 5.49
N ARG A 427 -15.35 4.51 4.61
CA ARG A 427 -16.28 5.58 4.18
C ARG A 427 -17.04 6.22 5.36
N ARG A 428 -17.34 5.44 6.40
CA ARG A 428 -18.04 5.91 7.60
C ARG A 428 -17.09 6.58 8.59
N SER A 429 -15.94 5.96 8.86
CA SER A 429 -15.02 6.43 9.92
C SER A 429 -14.15 7.60 9.47
N VAL A 430 -13.97 7.79 8.17
CA VAL A 430 -13.21 8.91 7.57
C VAL A 430 -14.14 9.71 6.64
N PRO A 431 -15.07 10.50 7.20
CA PRO A 431 -16.05 11.24 6.42
C PRO A 431 -15.36 12.26 5.51
N HIS A 432 -15.86 12.43 4.29
CA HIS A 432 -15.29 13.37 3.33
C HIS A 432 -13.77 13.21 3.07
N LEU A 433 -13.24 11.97 3.11
CA LEU A 433 -11.83 11.61 2.84
C LEU A 433 -11.14 12.46 1.75
N GLN A 434 -11.80 12.74 0.63
CA GLN A 434 -11.27 13.52 -0.49
C GLN A 434 -10.79 14.94 -0.09
N ARG A 435 -11.27 15.50 1.02
CA ARG A 435 -10.78 16.78 1.56
C ARG A 435 -9.32 16.70 1.98
N LEU A 436 -8.81 15.52 2.36
CA LEU A 436 -7.39 15.33 2.62
C LEU A 436 -6.52 15.67 1.40
N LEU A 437 -7.03 15.57 0.17
CA LEU A 437 -6.26 15.99 -1.02
C LEU A 437 -6.02 17.50 -1.03
N THR A 438 -7.01 18.29 -0.60
CA THR A 438 -6.86 19.75 -0.44
C THR A 438 -5.91 20.06 0.71
N HIS A 439 -6.11 19.41 1.86
CA HIS A 439 -5.23 19.59 3.02
C HIS A 439 -3.78 19.15 2.74
N LEU A 440 -3.56 18.20 1.84
CA LEU A 440 -2.24 17.78 1.36
C LEU A 440 -1.58 18.86 0.49
N GLU A 441 -2.33 19.50 -0.40
CA GLU A 441 -1.84 20.65 -1.18
C GLU A 441 -1.50 21.82 -0.25
N ASP A 442 -2.42 22.19 0.64
CA ASP A 442 -2.25 23.29 1.59
C ASP A 442 -1.02 23.05 2.48
N ALA A 443 -0.85 21.82 2.99
CA ALA A 443 0.31 21.45 3.80
C ALA A 443 1.63 21.50 3.04
N LEU A 444 1.65 21.16 1.74
CA LEU A 444 2.85 21.32 0.91
C LEU A 444 3.17 22.81 0.72
N THR A 445 2.17 23.63 0.40
CA THR A 445 2.34 25.09 0.26
C THR A 445 2.78 25.77 1.55
N ASP A 446 2.28 25.34 2.70
CA ASP A 446 2.71 25.85 4.00
C ASP A 446 4.16 25.47 4.30
N LEU A 447 4.60 24.26 3.90
CA LEU A 447 6.01 23.88 3.99
C LEU A 447 6.88 24.73 3.05
N GLU A 448 6.46 24.92 1.80
CA GLU A 448 7.15 25.77 0.81
C GLU A 448 7.36 27.19 1.37
N ARG A 449 6.29 27.82 1.90
CA ARG A 449 6.38 29.13 2.55
C ARG A 449 7.29 29.14 3.77
N ALA A 450 7.20 28.12 4.63
CA ALA A 450 7.97 28.05 5.87
C ALA A 450 9.48 27.90 5.63
N VAL A 451 9.88 27.31 4.50
CA VAL A 451 11.29 27.12 4.13
C VAL A 451 11.77 28.09 3.03
N GLY A 452 10.88 28.94 2.53
CA GLY A 452 11.19 30.03 1.60
C GLY A 452 11.40 29.61 0.14
N VAL A 453 10.62 28.64 -0.37
CA VAL A 453 10.68 28.17 -1.78
C VAL A 453 9.37 28.29 -2.53
#